data_AF-A0A3D5GCW3-F1
#
_entry.id   AF-A0A3D5GCW3-F1
#
_cell.length_a   1.000
_cell.length_b   1.000
_cell.length_c   1.000
_cell.angle_alpha   90.00
_cell.angle_beta   90.00
_cell.angle_gamma   90.00
#
_symmetry.space_group_name_H-M   'P 1'
#
loop_
_entity.id
_entity.type
_entity.pdbx_description
1 polymer ?
#
loop_
_entity_poly.entity_id
_entity_poly.type
_entity_poly.pdbx_seq_one_letter_code
_entity_poly.pdbx_strand_id
1 'polypeptide(L)'
;MNTELHVPSDLRFLTIVENWLLSSLEVELGEHVDWPRQSNRLRLVLAEAYSNVIRHAHRDQPNLPVLIRLKLKDRDIGLEIWDYGKGYEMDTYSPPRPEAKQESGYGWLIMSRLMDRVDYSLQIDGRNCLTLEASLPEKIN
;
A
#
# COMPACT_ATOMS: atom_id res chain seq x y z
N MET A 1 -8.02 5.74 -14.88
CA MET A 1 -8.94 5.73 -13.73
C MET A 1 -8.37 6.55 -12.56
N ASN A 2 -9.21 7.25 -11.81
CA ASN A 2 -8.84 7.92 -10.55
C ASN A 2 -10.00 7.74 -9.55
N THR A 3 -9.75 7.08 -8.43
CA THR A 3 -10.77 6.71 -7.44
C THR A 3 -10.20 6.72 -6.03
N GLU A 4 -11.06 6.84 -5.03
CA GLU A 4 -10.64 6.82 -3.63
C GLU A 4 -11.62 6.05 -2.75
N LEU A 5 -11.09 5.50 -1.65
CA LEU A 5 -11.84 4.75 -0.65
C LEU A 5 -11.48 5.26 0.74
N HIS A 6 -12.51 5.59 1.52
CA HIS A 6 -12.38 5.91 2.93
C HIS A 6 -12.85 4.70 3.76
N VAL A 7 -11.99 4.24 4.66
CA VAL A 7 -12.31 3.12 5.56
C VAL A 7 -11.97 3.45 7.02
N PRO A 8 -12.67 2.85 7.99
CA PRO A 8 -12.24 2.90 9.38
C PRO A 8 -10.83 2.31 9.55
N SER A 9 -10.07 2.83 10.50
CA SER A 9 -8.73 2.34 10.82
C SER A 9 -8.76 1.03 11.60
N ASP A 10 -9.15 -0.05 10.92
CA ASP A 10 -9.26 -1.38 11.50
C ASP A 10 -8.92 -2.46 10.45
N LEU A 11 -8.16 -3.47 10.88
CA LEU A 11 -7.68 -4.57 10.03
C LEU A 11 -8.83 -5.41 9.46
N ARG A 12 -10.00 -5.42 10.11
CA ARG A 12 -11.20 -6.10 9.61
C ARG A 12 -11.66 -5.57 8.25
N PHE A 13 -11.28 -4.35 7.89
CA PHE A 13 -11.60 -3.75 6.59
C PHE A 13 -10.56 -4.07 5.51
N LEU A 14 -9.47 -4.78 5.82
CA LEU A 14 -8.43 -5.10 4.83
C LEU A 14 -9.01 -5.80 3.60
N THR A 15 -9.87 -6.81 3.77
CA THR A 15 -10.51 -7.51 2.65
C THR A 15 -11.38 -6.59 1.79
N ILE A 16 -12.02 -5.59 2.40
CA ILE A 16 -12.82 -4.59 1.65
C ILE A 16 -11.90 -3.74 0.78
N VAL A 17 -10.79 -3.28 1.35
CA VAL A 17 -9.79 -2.48 0.63
C VAL A 17 -9.14 -3.30 -0.50
N GLU A 18 -8.76 -4.55 -0.22
CA GLU A 18 -8.18 -5.46 -1.21
C GLU A 18 -9.14 -5.70 -2.37
N ASN A 19 -10.39 -6.05 -2.09
CA ASN A 19 -11.39 -6.29 -3.13
C ASN A 19 -11.64 -5.04 -3.96
N TRP A 20 -11.76 -3.87 -3.32
CA TRP A 20 -11.91 -2.61 -4.03
C TRP A 20 -10.72 -2.32 -4.95
N LEU A 21 -9.49 -2.45 -4.46
CA LEU A 21 -8.28 -2.18 -5.24
C LEU A 21 -8.17 -3.15 -6.43
N LEU A 22 -8.24 -4.45 -6.14
CA LEU A 22 -7.97 -5.48 -7.13
C LEU A 22 -9.07 -5.55 -8.18
N SER A 23 -10.35 -5.48 -7.79
CA SER A 23 -11.44 -5.48 -8.78
C SER A 23 -11.43 -4.22 -9.64
N SER A 24 -11.06 -3.05 -9.08
CA SER A 24 -10.93 -1.82 -9.88
C SER A 24 -9.82 -1.93 -10.93
N LEU A 25 -8.70 -2.56 -10.58
CA LEU A 25 -7.58 -2.76 -11.51
C LEU A 25 -7.84 -3.89 -12.51
N GLU A 26 -8.53 -4.96 -12.11
CA GLU A 26 -8.85 -6.10 -12.99
C GLU A 26 -9.68 -5.67 -14.20
N VAL A 27 -10.66 -4.79 -13.98
CA VAL A 27 -11.53 -4.25 -15.03
C VAL A 27 -10.73 -3.55 -16.12
N GLU A 28 -9.65 -2.86 -15.75
CA GLU A 28 -8.84 -2.06 -16.67
C GLU A 28 -7.66 -2.86 -17.27
N LEU A 29 -7.08 -3.78 -16.49
CA LEU A 29 -5.79 -4.40 -16.79
C LEU A 29 -5.84 -5.91 -17.02
N GLY A 30 -6.95 -6.59 -16.71
CA GLY A 30 -7.03 -8.05 -16.65
C GLY A 30 -6.51 -8.77 -17.90
N GLU A 31 -6.80 -8.22 -19.08
CA GLU A 31 -6.36 -8.78 -20.37
C GLU A 31 -4.99 -8.28 -20.84
N HIS A 32 -4.49 -7.18 -20.25
CA HIS A 32 -3.29 -6.47 -20.71
C HIS A 32 -2.01 -6.90 -19.98
N VAL A 33 -2.14 -7.49 -18.79
CA VAL A 33 -1.01 -7.90 -17.94
C VAL A 33 -1.17 -9.35 -17.46
N ASP A 34 -0.12 -9.92 -16.90
CA ASP A 34 -0.21 -11.19 -16.15
C ASP A 34 -0.97 -10.97 -14.83
N TRP A 35 -2.30 -10.86 -14.93
CA TRP A 35 -3.15 -10.45 -13.84
C TRP A 35 -3.03 -11.32 -12.58
N PRO A 36 -2.99 -12.67 -12.65
CA PRO A 36 -2.77 -13.49 -11.46
C PRO A 36 -1.49 -13.15 -10.71
N ARG A 37 -0.39 -12.88 -11.44
CA ARG A 37 0.88 -12.47 -10.83
C ARG A 37 0.82 -11.06 -10.26
N GLN A 38 0.29 -10.09 -11.02
CA GLN A 38 0.25 -8.70 -10.60
C GLN A 38 -0.71 -8.46 -9.43
N SER A 39 -1.89 -9.09 -9.44
CA SER A 39 -2.86 -9.01 -8.34
C SER A 39 -2.31 -9.57 -7.03
N ASN A 40 -1.61 -10.69 -7.06
CA ASN A 40 -0.94 -11.25 -5.87
C ASN A 40 0.16 -10.32 -5.34
N ARG A 41 0.95 -9.74 -6.24
CA ARG A 41 1.97 -8.73 -5.88
C ARG A 41 1.35 -7.54 -5.18
N LEU A 42 0.31 -6.96 -5.79
CA LEU A 42 -0.36 -5.76 -5.28
C LEU A 42 -1.13 -6.03 -3.98
N ARG A 43 -1.73 -7.22 -3.83
CA ARG A 43 -2.38 -7.64 -2.58
C ARG A 43 -1.38 -7.63 -1.41
N LEU A 44 -0.20 -8.21 -1.61
CA LEU A 44 0.82 -8.24 -0.57
C LEU A 44 1.30 -6.83 -0.20
N VAL A 45 1.59 -5.99 -1.20
CA VAL A 45 1.97 -4.58 -0.97
C VAL A 45 0.91 -3.83 -0.18
N LEU A 46 -0.36 -3.96 -0.58
CA LEU A 46 -1.47 -3.32 0.11
C LEU A 46 -1.64 -3.80 1.55
N ALA A 47 -1.54 -5.11 1.78
CA ALA A 47 -1.67 -5.70 3.12
C ALA A 47 -0.59 -5.17 4.07
N GLU A 48 0.67 -5.10 3.61
CA GLU A 48 1.77 -4.52 4.38
C GLU A 48 1.55 -3.03 4.66
N ALA A 49 1.21 -2.26 3.62
CA ALA A 49 1.00 -0.82 3.72
C ALA A 49 -0.16 -0.47 4.66
N TYR A 50 -1.31 -1.13 4.51
CA TYR A 50 -2.49 -0.91 5.32
C TYR A 50 -2.31 -1.37 6.77
N SER A 51 -1.69 -2.54 6.98
CA SER A 51 -1.34 -3.03 8.31
C SER A 51 -0.38 -2.07 9.02
N ASN A 52 0.56 -1.47 8.30
CA ASN A 52 1.49 -0.50 8.88
C ASN A 52 0.76 0.74 9.41
N VAL A 53 -0.19 1.28 8.65
CA VAL A 53 -1.01 2.42 9.09
C VAL A 53 -1.77 2.07 10.37
N ILE A 54 -2.46 0.94 10.41
CA ILE A 54 -3.31 0.61 11.57
C ILE A 54 -2.47 0.27 12.81
N ARG A 55 -1.41 -0.52 12.66
CA ARG A 55 -0.63 -1.03 13.81
C ARG A 55 0.37 -0.02 14.36
N HIS A 56 0.80 0.94 13.54
CA HIS A 56 1.81 1.92 13.92
C HIS A 56 1.24 3.34 13.94
N ALA A 57 0.71 3.83 12.82
CA ALA A 57 0.25 5.22 12.74
C ALA A 57 -0.98 5.49 13.62
N HIS A 58 -1.96 4.59 13.62
CA HIS A 58 -3.23 4.76 14.34
C HIS A 58 -3.36 3.89 15.59
N ARG A 59 -2.26 3.37 16.14
CA ARG A 59 -2.27 2.41 17.28
C ARG A 59 -3.18 2.85 18.44
N ASP A 60 -3.16 4.13 18.79
CA ASP A 60 -3.92 4.71 19.89
C ASP A 60 -5.11 5.58 19.41
N GLN A 61 -5.40 5.58 18.10
CA GLN A 61 -6.38 6.45 17.45
C GLN A 61 -7.27 5.70 16.44
N PRO A 62 -7.97 4.62 16.86
CA PRO A 62 -8.74 3.75 15.94
C PRO A 62 -9.93 4.45 15.27
N ASN A 63 -10.34 5.61 15.79
CA ASN A 63 -11.46 6.39 15.26
C ASN A 63 -11.09 7.24 14.04
N LEU A 64 -9.79 7.37 13.73
CA LEU A 64 -9.35 8.15 12.56
C LEU A 64 -9.49 7.30 11.30
N PRO A 65 -10.02 7.86 10.20
CA PRO A 65 -10.18 7.11 8.96
C PRO A 65 -8.84 6.95 8.24
N VAL A 66 -8.73 5.90 7.43
CA VAL A 66 -7.68 5.75 6.43
C VAL A 66 -8.28 6.11 5.07
N LEU A 67 -7.57 6.95 4.31
CA LEU A 67 -7.94 7.30 2.94
C LEU A 67 -6.96 6.62 1.98
N ILE A 68 -7.49 5.91 1.01
CA ILE A 68 -6.69 5.22 -0.01
C ILE A 68 -7.11 5.77 -1.36
N ARG A 69 -6.14 6.26 -2.14
CA ARG A 69 -6.37 6.79 -3.49
C ARG A 69 -5.66 5.92 -4.50
N LEU A 70 -6.39 5.55 -5.54
CA LEU A 70 -5.86 4.80 -6.67
C LEU A 70 -5.93 5.67 -7.92
N LYS A 71 -4.78 5.88 -8.53
CA LYS A 71 -4.62 6.42 -9.88
C LYS A 71 -4.08 5.31 -10.77
N LEU A 72 -4.72 5.12 -11.91
CA LEU A 72 -4.25 4.26 -12.97
C LEU A 72 -4.24 5.06 -14.27
N LYS A 73 -3.10 5.08 -14.94
CA LYS A 73 -2.96 5.61 -16.29
C LYS A 73 -2.23 4.56 -17.12
N ASP A 74 -2.91 4.04 -18.15
CA ASP A 74 -2.41 2.90 -18.93
C ASP A 74 -2.06 1.73 -18.01
N ARG A 75 -0.77 1.40 -17.82
CA ARG A 75 -0.28 0.36 -16.89
C ARG A 75 0.43 0.92 -15.65
N ASP A 76 0.43 2.23 -15.48
CA ASP A 76 1.11 2.92 -14.39
C ASP A 76 0.12 3.13 -13.24
N ILE A 77 0.42 2.48 -12.12
CA ILE A 77 -0.35 2.53 -10.87
C ILE A 77 0.31 3.53 -9.94
N GLY A 78 -0.49 4.45 -9.41
CA GLY A 78 -0.16 5.27 -8.25
C GLY A 78 -1.16 4.99 -7.13
N LEU A 79 -0.67 4.46 -6.01
CA LEU A 79 -1.45 4.22 -4.81
C LEU A 79 -0.96 5.16 -3.71
N GLU A 80 -1.88 5.94 -3.13
CA GLU A 80 -1.60 6.78 -1.97
C GLU A 80 -2.41 6.27 -0.78
N ILE A 81 -1.76 6.10 0.37
CA ILE A 81 -2.41 5.77 1.64
C ILE A 81 -2.15 6.89 2.62
N TRP A 82 -3.23 7.51 3.07
CA TRP A 82 -3.21 8.68 3.93
C TRP A 82 -3.63 8.31 5.35
N ASP A 83 -2.81 8.73 6.32
CA ASP A 83 -3.00 8.51 7.74
C ASP A 83 -2.86 9.81 8.54
N TYR A 84 -3.36 9.80 9.78
CA TYR A 84 -3.31 10.90 10.73
C TYR A 84 -2.37 10.61 11.91
N GLY A 85 -1.54 9.56 11.79
CA GLY A 85 -0.63 9.17 12.85
C GLY A 85 0.50 10.16 13.04
N LYS A 86 1.37 9.86 14.01
CA LYS A 86 2.58 10.65 14.26
C LYS A 86 3.67 10.45 13.18
N GLY A 87 3.43 9.59 12.21
CA GLY A 87 4.42 9.13 11.25
C GLY A 87 5.13 7.86 11.73
N TYR A 88 5.56 7.04 10.77
CA TYR A 88 6.53 5.98 10.97
C TYR A 88 7.94 6.58 11.10
N GLU A 89 8.64 6.34 12.21
CA GLU A 89 10.05 6.73 12.36
C GLU A 89 10.93 5.85 11.46
N MET A 90 11.10 6.25 10.20
CA MET A 90 12.00 5.57 9.26
C MET A 90 13.47 5.58 9.70
N ASP A 91 13.87 6.48 10.59
CA ASP A 91 15.26 6.64 11.02
C ASP A 91 15.80 5.45 11.84
N THR A 92 14.91 4.52 12.24
CA THR A 92 15.29 3.24 12.85
C THR A 92 15.16 2.04 11.92
N TYR A 93 14.82 2.24 10.64
CA TYR A 93 14.75 1.17 9.66
C TYR A 93 16.15 0.64 9.32
N SER A 94 16.59 -0.35 10.09
CA SER A 94 17.67 -1.24 9.70
C SER A 94 17.08 -2.36 8.86
N PRO A 95 17.52 -2.59 7.61
CA PRO A 95 17.03 -3.72 6.82
C PRO A 95 17.25 -5.01 7.64
N PRO A 96 16.18 -5.78 7.89
CA PRO A 96 16.26 -6.96 8.74
C PRO A 96 17.24 -7.95 8.13
N ARG A 97 18.24 -8.38 8.92
CA ARG A 97 19.15 -9.45 8.51
C ARG A 97 18.39 -10.77 8.54
N PRO A 98 18.52 -11.63 7.51
CA PRO A 98 17.82 -12.93 7.47
C PRO A 98 18.05 -13.78 8.72
N GLU A 99 19.21 -13.63 9.37
CA GLU A 99 19.57 -14.37 10.59
C GLU A 99 18.76 -13.94 11.82
N ALA A 100 18.17 -12.74 11.84
CA ALA A 100 17.64 -12.12 13.05
C ALA A 100 16.21 -12.55 13.43
N LYS A 101 15.50 -13.31 12.57
CA LYS A 101 14.10 -13.75 12.79
C LYS A 101 13.21 -12.67 13.46
N GLN A 102 13.29 -11.43 12.99
CA GLN A 102 12.42 -10.38 13.53
C GLN A 102 10.95 -10.66 13.18
N GLU A 103 10.04 -10.46 14.14
CA GLU A 103 8.59 -10.65 13.92
C GLU A 103 7.92 -9.45 13.24
N SER A 104 8.63 -8.31 13.10
CA SER A 104 8.14 -7.08 12.48
C SER A 104 9.26 -6.33 11.75
N GLY A 105 8.90 -5.43 10.82
CA GLY A 105 9.87 -4.57 10.12
C GLY A 105 10.16 -4.96 8.66
N TYR A 106 9.54 -6.02 8.13
CA TYR A 106 9.69 -6.38 6.70
C TYR A 106 8.80 -5.57 5.77
N GLY A 107 7.75 -4.91 6.27
CA GLY A 107 6.76 -4.24 5.42
C GLY A 107 7.39 -3.24 4.45
N TRP A 108 8.31 -2.39 4.92
CA TRP A 108 9.04 -1.47 4.04
C TRP A 108 9.91 -2.20 3.02
N LEU A 109 10.64 -3.24 3.42
CA LEU A 109 11.45 -4.06 2.51
C LEU A 109 10.60 -4.71 1.41
N ILE A 110 9.46 -5.27 1.79
CA ILE A 110 8.52 -5.93 0.87
C ILE A 110 8.01 -4.90 -0.14
N MET A 111 7.51 -3.76 0.34
CA MET A 111 7.04 -2.69 -0.55
C MET A 111 8.16 -2.20 -1.48
N SER A 112 9.37 -1.94 -0.96
CA SER A 112 10.50 -1.45 -1.76
C SER A 112 11.03 -2.47 -2.78
N ARG A 113 10.72 -3.76 -2.60
CA ARG A 113 11.09 -4.83 -3.55
C ARG A 113 10.02 -5.08 -4.61
N LEU A 114 8.77 -4.77 -4.29
CA LEU A 114 7.61 -5.07 -5.13
C LEU A 114 7.08 -3.85 -5.87
N MET A 115 7.45 -2.63 -5.47
CA MET A 115 7.07 -1.38 -6.13
C MET A 115 8.30 -0.70 -6.73
N ASP A 116 8.09 0.09 -7.78
CA ASP A 116 9.17 0.82 -8.44
C ASP A 116 9.58 2.04 -7.63
N ARG A 117 8.62 2.64 -6.92
CA ARG A 117 8.84 3.76 -6.00
C ARG A 117 7.99 3.60 -4.75
N VAL A 118 8.59 3.88 -3.61
CA VAL A 118 7.95 3.91 -2.29
C VAL A 118 8.44 5.16 -1.59
N ASP A 119 7.54 6.10 -1.32
CA ASP A 119 7.84 7.34 -0.61
C ASP A 119 6.88 7.52 0.55
N TYR A 120 7.38 8.07 1.65
CA TYR A 120 6.54 8.44 2.78
C TYR A 120 6.79 9.90 3.15
N SER A 121 5.73 10.70 3.06
CA SER A 121 5.77 12.13 3.36
C SER A 121 4.99 12.41 4.63
N LEU A 122 5.59 13.14 5.56
CA LEU A 122 5.02 13.48 6.84
C LEU A 122 4.40 14.88 6.83
N GLN A 123 3.36 15.08 7.62
CA GLN A 123 2.80 16.41 7.94
C GLN A 123 2.34 17.23 6.72
N ILE A 124 1.84 16.57 5.67
CA ILE A 124 1.14 17.23 4.57
C ILE A 124 -0.28 17.58 5.06
N ASP A 125 -0.51 18.86 5.34
CA ASP A 125 -1.77 19.37 5.87
C ASP A 125 -2.23 18.61 7.13
N GLY A 126 -1.28 18.27 8.02
CA GLY A 126 -1.54 17.53 9.26
C GLY A 126 -1.77 16.02 9.08
N ARG A 127 -1.45 15.47 7.92
CA ARG A 127 -1.55 14.04 7.59
C ARG A 127 -0.22 13.51 7.07
N ASN A 128 -0.05 12.20 7.08
CA ASN A 128 1.05 11.53 6.40
C ASN A 128 0.53 10.80 5.17
N CYS A 129 1.40 10.61 4.18
CA CYS A 129 1.07 9.95 2.93
C CYS A 129 2.17 8.96 2.54
N LEU A 130 1.79 7.68 2.41
CA LEU A 130 2.57 6.65 1.76
C LEU A 130 2.18 6.58 0.29
N THR A 131 3.13 6.87 -0.59
CA THR A 131 2.98 6.80 -2.04
C THR A 131 3.70 5.56 -2.56
N LEU A 132 3.00 4.75 -3.35
CA LEU A 132 3.48 3.52 -3.95
C LEU A 132 3.21 3.59 -5.45
N GLU A 133 4.27 3.54 -6.27
CA GLU A 133 4.15 3.62 -7.73
C GLU A 133 4.72 2.35 -8.38
N ALA A 134 4.05 1.89 -9.43
CA ALA A 134 4.47 0.74 -10.22
C ALA A 134 3.99 0.82 -11.66
N SER A 135 4.87 0.47 -12.61
CA SER A 135 4.53 0.26 -14.00
C SER A 135 4.41 -1.25 -14.26
N LEU A 136 3.21 -1.73 -14.55
CA LEU A 136 3.01 -3.18 -14.73
C LEU A 136 3.44 -3.62 -16.13
N PRO A 137 4.22 -4.71 -16.29
CA PRO A 137 4.63 -5.18 -17.60
C PRO A 137 3.44 -5.69 -18.42
N GLU A 138 3.49 -5.45 -19.73
CA GLU A 138 2.52 -6.00 -20.66
C GLU A 138 2.66 -7.51 -20.73
N LYS A 139 1.53 -8.19 -20.94
CA LYS A 139 1.51 -9.64 -21.11
C LYS A 139 2.27 -10.00 -22.39
N ILE A 140 3.34 -10.77 -22.24
CA ILE A 140 4.06 -11.35 -23.39
C ILE A 140 3.32 -12.64 -23.76
N ASN A 141 2.82 -12.69 -25.01
CA ASN A 141 2.18 -13.88 -25.58
C ASN A 141 3.14 -15.06 -25.74
#